data_AF-A0A1Q7NHS8-F1
#
_entry.id   AF-A0A1Q7NHS8-F1
#
_cell.length_a   1.000
_cell.length_b   1.000
_cell.length_c   1.000
_cell.angle_alpha   90.00
_cell.angle_beta   90.00
_cell.angle_gamma   90.00
#
_symmetry.space_group_name_H-M   'P 1'
#
loop_
_entity.id
_entity.type
_entity.pdbx_description
1 polymer ?
#
loop_
_entity_poly.entity_id
_entity_poly.type
_entity_poly.pdbx_seq_one_letter_code
_entity_poly.pdbx_strand_id
1 'polypeptide(L)'
;MMIEDFGPKVASVWNDLRSTTRNLMERAWRSAASGSAVPVARSLQYDPRADYELSRLLAALDARANEAERPTADEPSHRARRLADACATVLAQQTQSAEVFAQLIQRAHERKDYARVDELAGILPERLAPTEICELARSNSVVVRALAHEALTQMPARLLAALLRDPVDASMAHIALQRQAHEYLSEEAQRILREFEDSGSKSF
;
A
#
# COMPACT_ATOMS: atom_id res chain seq x y z
N MET A 1 27.68 0.37 7.82
CA MET A 1 26.48 -0.31 8.35
C MET A 1 26.78 -1.79 8.32
N MET A 2 26.95 -2.44 9.47
CA MET A 2 27.14 -3.89 9.50
C MET A 2 25.75 -4.52 9.59
N ILE A 3 25.30 -5.10 8.49
CA ILE A 3 23.92 -5.61 8.37
C ILE A 3 23.79 -6.98 9.02
N GLU A 4 24.93 -7.64 9.18
CA GLU A 4 25.12 -8.86 9.95
C GLU A 4 24.64 -8.70 11.40
N ASP A 5 24.69 -7.47 11.97
CA ASP A 5 24.18 -7.15 13.30
C ASP A 5 22.65 -7.33 13.43
N PHE A 6 21.90 -7.31 12.32
CA PHE A 6 20.44 -7.44 12.31
C PHE A 6 19.95 -8.88 12.28
N GLY A 7 20.87 -9.84 12.23
CA GLY A 7 20.58 -11.26 12.18
C GLY A 7 20.60 -11.84 10.76
N PRO A 8 20.66 -13.18 10.65
CA PRO A 8 20.97 -13.88 9.40
C PRO A 8 19.90 -13.68 8.33
N LYS A 9 18.61 -13.57 8.72
CA LYS A 9 17.50 -13.38 7.78
C LYS A 9 17.53 -12.02 7.12
N VAL A 10 17.81 -10.95 7.88
CA VAL A 10 17.94 -9.59 7.34
C VAL A 10 19.18 -9.49 6.45
N ALA A 11 20.31 -10.07 6.89
CA ALA A 11 21.54 -10.10 6.10
C ALA A 11 21.37 -10.84 4.76
N SER A 12 20.70 -11.99 4.76
CA SER A 12 20.39 -12.74 3.53
C SER A 12 19.55 -11.90 2.57
N VAL A 13 18.44 -11.32 3.03
CA VAL A 13 17.57 -10.51 2.17
C VAL A 13 18.31 -9.28 1.65
N TRP A 14 19.14 -8.64 2.47
CA TRP A 14 19.95 -7.50 2.03
C TRP A 14 20.96 -7.86 0.95
N ASN A 15 21.63 -9.02 1.09
CA ASN A 15 22.61 -9.49 0.12
C ASN A 15 21.96 -9.84 -1.23
N ASP A 16 20.70 -10.29 -1.21
CA ASP A 16 19.90 -10.58 -2.40
C ASP A 16 19.40 -9.30 -3.12
N LEU A 17 19.46 -8.12 -2.48
CA LEU A 17 19.03 -6.86 -3.10
C LEU A 17 19.92 -6.48 -4.30
N ARG A 18 19.31 -5.96 -5.36
CA ARG A 18 20.04 -5.31 -6.45
C ARG A 18 20.79 -4.09 -5.94
N SER A 19 21.90 -3.77 -6.60
CA SER A 19 22.72 -2.59 -6.26
C SER A 19 21.93 -1.29 -6.30
N THR A 20 20.98 -1.16 -7.22
CA THR A 20 20.08 0.00 -7.33
C THR A 20 19.20 0.16 -6.10
N THR A 21 18.48 -0.89 -5.70
CA THR A 21 17.61 -0.91 -4.52
C THR A 21 18.40 -0.72 -3.24
N ARG A 22 19.58 -1.34 -3.15
CA ARG A 22 20.51 -1.19 -2.02
C ARG A 22 20.98 0.26 -1.88
N ASN A 23 21.44 0.87 -2.96
CA ASN A 23 21.88 2.28 -2.96
C ASN A 23 20.75 3.24 -2.60
N LEU A 24 19.52 2.97 -3.07
CA LEU A 24 18.33 3.73 -2.67
C LEU A 24 18.12 3.66 -1.15
N MET A 25 18.17 2.45 -0.58
CA MET A 25 17.98 2.24 0.85
C MET A 25 19.09 2.88 1.69
N GLU A 26 20.35 2.76 1.27
CA GLU A 26 21.47 3.41 1.95
C GLU A 26 21.34 4.94 1.97
N ARG A 27 20.85 5.55 0.87
CA ARG A 27 20.57 6.98 0.80
C ARG A 27 19.41 7.37 1.71
N ALA A 28 18.32 6.60 1.68
CA ALA A 28 17.16 6.83 2.54
C ALA A 28 17.53 6.74 4.02
N TRP A 29 18.32 5.74 4.39
CA TRP A 29 18.83 5.55 5.75
C TRP A 29 19.69 6.72 6.22
N ARG A 30 20.66 7.16 5.41
CA ARG A 30 21.51 8.31 5.74
C ARG A 30 20.69 9.60 5.89
N SER A 31 19.71 9.80 4.99
CA SER A 31 18.81 10.95 5.05
C SER A 31 17.98 10.96 6.33
N ALA A 32 17.38 9.81 6.69
CA ALA A 32 16.60 9.64 7.91
C ALA A 32 17.43 9.91 9.17
N ALA A 33 18.70 9.48 9.19
CA ALA A 33 19.62 9.77 10.29
C ALA A 33 20.00 11.26 10.39
N SER A 34 19.98 11.98 9.27
CA SER A 34 20.34 13.42 9.19
C SER A 34 19.15 14.38 9.34
N GLY A 35 17.92 13.88 9.51
CA GLY A 35 16.71 14.72 9.60
C GLY A 35 16.35 15.45 8.30
N SER A 36 17.06 15.17 7.20
CA SER A 36 16.76 15.72 5.88
C SER A 36 15.66 14.90 5.23
N ALA A 37 14.62 15.56 4.71
CA ALA A 37 13.64 14.92 3.83
C ALA A 37 14.39 14.30 2.64
N VAL A 38 14.17 13.02 2.36
CA VAL A 38 14.73 12.37 1.17
C VAL A 38 14.05 13.02 -0.04
N PRO A 39 14.75 13.73 -0.93
CA PRO A 39 14.20 13.99 -2.24
C PRO A 39 14.36 12.68 -3.03
N VAL A 40 13.42 11.74 -2.87
CA VAL A 40 13.30 10.67 -3.86
C VAL A 40 12.79 11.40 -5.10
N ALA A 41 13.69 11.55 -6.07
CA ALA A 41 13.40 12.23 -7.33
C ALA A 41 12.05 11.74 -7.85
N ARG A 42 11.11 12.68 -8.07
CA ARG A 42 9.78 12.46 -8.64
C ARG A 42 9.82 11.98 -10.10
N SER A 43 10.82 11.19 -10.48
CA SER A 43 11.11 10.76 -11.85
C SER A 43 11.86 9.43 -11.93
N LEU A 44 11.75 8.56 -10.92
CA LEU A 44 12.07 7.15 -11.12
C LEU A 44 10.83 6.49 -11.72
N GLN A 45 10.97 5.98 -12.95
CA GLN A 45 9.99 5.05 -13.51
C GLN A 45 9.68 3.98 -12.46
N TYR A 46 8.40 3.69 -12.26
CA TYR A 46 7.95 2.67 -11.34
C TYR A 46 8.68 1.35 -11.62
N ASP A 47 9.38 0.80 -10.62
CA ASP A 47 10.08 -0.49 -10.70
C ASP A 47 9.40 -1.51 -9.78
N PRO A 48 8.53 -2.40 -10.32
CA PRO A 48 7.84 -3.43 -9.53
C PRO A 48 8.79 -4.37 -8.80
N ARG A 49 10.01 -4.59 -9.34
CA ARG A 49 11.00 -5.46 -8.68
C ARG A 49 11.59 -4.78 -7.45
N ALA A 50 11.74 -3.46 -7.47
CA ALA A 50 12.19 -2.72 -6.29
C ALA A 50 11.14 -2.80 -5.17
N ASP A 51 9.86 -2.69 -5.50
CA ASP A 51 8.76 -2.89 -4.55
C ASP A 51 8.81 -4.28 -3.89
N TYR A 52 8.98 -5.34 -4.68
CA TYR A 52 9.10 -6.71 -4.16
C TYR A 52 10.33 -6.93 -3.25
N GLU A 53 11.48 -6.40 -3.65
CA GLU A 53 12.71 -6.49 -2.85
C GLU A 53 12.57 -5.76 -1.51
N LEU A 54 11.98 -4.56 -1.55
CA LEU A 54 11.79 -3.72 -0.37
C LEU A 54 10.68 -4.23 0.54
N SER A 55 9.60 -4.80 0.01
CA SER A 55 8.53 -5.42 0.81
C SER A 55 9.05 -6.63 1.60
N ARG A 56 9.91 -7.45 0.99
CA ARG A 56 10.61 -8.57 1.65
C ARG A 56 11.59 -8.08 2.71
N LEU A 57 12.36 -7.03 2.42
CA LEU A 57 13.27 -6.43 3.39
C LEU A 57 12.49 -5.87 4.59
N LEU A 58 11.40 -5.14 4.34
CA LEU A 58 10.54 -4.58 5.37
C LEU A 58 9.98 -5.68 6.28
N ALA A 59 9.45 -6.76 5.72
CA ALA A 59 8.92 -7.89 6.48
C ALA A 59 10.00 -8.55 7.35
N ALA A 60 11.23 -8.69 6.85
CA ALA A 60 12.35 -9.24 7.63
C ALA A 60 12.78 -8.30 8.78
N LEU A 61 12.79 -6.99 8.54
CA LEU A 61 13.13 -5.98 9.54
C LEU A 61 12.05 -5.86 10.63
N ASP A 62 10.78 -5.88 10.25
CA ASP A 62 9.66 -5.84 11.20
C ASP A 62 9.63 -7.10 12.06
N ALA A 63 9.87 -8.29 11.47
CA ALA A 63 10.00 -9.52 12.25
C ALA A 63 11.13 -9.41 13.29
N ARG A 64 12.30 -8.88 12.90
CA ARG A 64 13.42 -8.66 13.82
C ARG A 64 13.12 -7.63 14.91
N ALA A 65 12.41 -6.55 14.56
CA ALA A 65 12.01 -5.52 15.52
C ALA A 65 11.01 -6.07 16.54
N ASN A 66 10.09 -6.94 16.13
CA ASN A 66 9.06 -7.53 16.99
C ASN A 66 9.61 -8.66 17.89
N GLU A 67 10.66 -9.38 17.47
CA GLU A 67 11.39 -10.31 18.34
C GLU A 67 11.93 -9.64 19.62
N ALA A 68 12.13 -8.32 19.58
CA ALA A 68 12.69 -7.50 20.64
C ALA A 68 11.67 -6.84 21.57
N GLU A 69 10.37 -7.12 21.43
CA GLU A 69 9.36 -6.73 22.45
C GLU A 69 9.51 -7.54 23.76
N ARG A 70 10.50 -8.44 23.82
CA ARG A 70 10.99 -9.07 25.05
C ARG A 70 11.82 -8.07 25.87
N PRO A 71 11.77 -8.09 27.21
CA PRO A 71 12.20 -7.00 28.11
C PRO A 71 13.68 -6.53 28.04
N THR A 72 14.51 -7.12 27.19
CA THR A 72 15.86 -6.64 26.86
C THR A 72 15.91 -6.27 25.38
N ALA A 73 15.33 -5.13 25.01
CA ALA A 73 15.43 -4.61 23.65
C ALA A 73 16.87 -4.17 23.38
N ASP A 74 17.61 -4.98 22.62
CA ASP A 74 19.00 -4.71 22.27
C ASP A 74 19.11 -3.53 21.28
N GLU A 75 20.20 -2.76 21.35
CA GLU A 75 20.58 -1.71 20.37
C GLU A 75 20.39 -2.10 18.87
N PRO A 76 20.74 -3.33 18.41
CA PRO A 76 20.44 -3.80 17.05
C PRO A 76 18.94 -3.78 16.70
N SER A 77 18.05 -3.99 17.66
CA SER A 77 16.60 -4.02 17.43
C SER A 77 16.03 -2.62 17.23
N HIS A 78 16.52 -1.64 18.00
CA HIS A 78 16.19 -0.23 17.75
C HIS A 78 16.71 0.24 16.39
N ARG A 79 17.92 -0.18 16.01
CA ARG A 79 18.46 0.08 14.67
C ARG A 79 17.62 -0.58 13.57
N ALA A 80 17.18 -1.82 13.76
CA ALA A 80 16.32 -2.53 12.80
C ALA A 80 14.98 -1.82 12.61
N ARG A 81 14.36 -1.36 13.71
CA ARG A 81 13.10 -0.60 13.67
C ARG A 81 13.24 0.70 12.88
N ARG A 82 14.30 1.48 13.15
CA ARG A 82 14.57 2.69 12.36
C ARG A 82 14.71 2.35 10.88
N LEU A 83 15.39 1.24 10.54
CA LEU A 83 15.62 0.87 9.13
C LEU A 83 14.33 0.42 8.47
N ALA A 84 13.47 -0.30 9.21
CA ALA A 84 12.12 -0.63 8.78
C ALA A 84 11.30 0.64 8.50
N ASP A 85 11.41 1.66 9.35
CA ASP A 85 10.71 2.93 9.16
C ASP A 85 11.20 3.66 7.90
N ALA A 86 12.51 3.74 7.68
CA ALA A 86 13.08 4.30 6.45
C ALA A 86 12.60 3.51 5.19
N CYS A 87 12.56 2.18 5.27
CA CYS A 87 12.08 1.33 4.19
C CYS A 87 10.60 1.56 3.89
N ALA A 88 9.75 1.66 4.93
CA ALA A 88 8.34 1.96 4.80
C ALA A 88 8.09 3.36 4.20
N THR A 89 8.92 4.36 4.54
CA THR A 89 8.86 5.68 3.93
C THR A 89 9.18 5.63 2.44
N VAL A 90 10.25 4.93 2.05
CA VAL A 90 10.62 4.77 0.63
C VAL A 90 9.51 4.08 -0.16
N LEU A 91 8.98 2.97 0.37
CA LEU A 91 7.89 2.23 -0.26
C LEU A 91 6.66 3.13 -0.45
N ALA A 92 6.20 3.83 0.59
CA ALA A 92 5.04 4.71 0.50
C ALA A 92 5.19 5.85 -0.52
N GLN A 93 6.42 6.28 -0.83
CA GLN A 93 6.67 7.35 -1.79
C GLN A 93 6.63 6.88 -3.24
N GLN A 94 6.99 5.63 -3.52
CA GLN A 94 7.22 5.15 -4.90
C GLN A 94 6.27 4.04 -5.35
N THR A 95 5.64 3.32 -4.40
CA THR A 95 4.88 2.12 -4.73
C THR A 95 3.61 2.44 -5.50
N GLN A 96 3.30 1.59 -6.47
CA GLN A 96 2.05 1.56 -7.22
C GLN A 96 1.38 0.18 -7.13
N SER A 97 1.75 -0.62 -6.12
CA SER A 97 1.25 -1.98 -5.91
C SER A 97 0.29 -2.05 -4.73
N ALA A 98 -0.87 -2.65 -4.95
CA ALA A 98 -1.85 -2.95 -3.91
C ALA A 98 -1.24 -3.80 -2.78
N GLU A 99 -0.43 -4.82 -3.11
CA GLU A 99 0.17 -5.70 -2.08
C GLU A 99 1.05 -4.92 -1.10
N VAL A 100 1.89 -4.02 -1.63
CA VAL A 100 2.77 -3.17 -0.81
C VAL A 100 1.95 -2.17 0.00
N PHE A 101 0.93 -1.54 -0.58
CA PHE A 101 0.04 -0.64 0.17
C PHE A 101 -0.69 -1.38 1.31
N ALA A 102 -1.17 -2.59 1.07
CA ALA A 102 -1.80 -3.43 2.09
C ALA A 102 -0.82 -3.73 3.23
N GLN A 103 0.44 -4.06 2.91
CA GLN A 103 1.49 -4.27 3.91
C GLN A 103 1.75 -3.01 4.74
N LEU A 104 1.84 -1.83 4.11
CA LEU A 104 2.09 -0.56 4.81
C LEU A 104 0.94 -0.15 5.73
N ILE A 105 -0.32 -0.29 5.27
CA ILE A 105 -1.52 0.00 6.07
C ILE A 105 -1.60 -0.97 7.26
N GLN A 106 -1.40 -2.27 7.02
CA GLN A 106 -1.44 -3.28 8.07
C GLN A 106 -0.38 -3.02 9.14
N ARG A 107 0.85 -2.70 8.71
CA ARG A 107 1.95 -2.33 9.59
C ARG A 107 1.63 -1.09 10.44
N ALA A 108 1.07 -0.03 9.84
CA ALA A 108 0.70 1.17 10.57
C ALA A 108 -0.43 0.88 11.58
N HIS A 109 -1.41 0.06 11.20
CA HIS A 109 -2.50 -0.35 12.06
C HIS A 109 -2.02 -1.18 13.27
N GLU A 110 -1.16 -2.18 13.05
CA GLU A 110 -0.57 -3.01 14.12
C GLU A 110 0.21 -2.18 15.14
N ARG A 111 0.87 -1.12 14.67
CA ARG A 111 1.60 -0.17 15.51
C ARG A 111 0.73 0.93 16.13
N LYS A 112 -0.58 0.92 15.87
CA LYS A 112 -1.56 1.94 16.29
C LYS A 112 -1.18 3.35 15.81
N ASP A 113 -0.48 3.45 14.69
CA ASP A 113 -0.11 4.72 14.06
C ASP A 113 -1.21 5.15 13.09
N TYR A 114 -2.31 5.66 13.66
CA TYR A 114 -3.49 6.03 12.87
C TYR A 114 -3.27 7.25 11.99
N ALA A 115 -2.35 8.14 12.36
CA ALA A 115 -1.95 9.27 11.52
C ALA A 115 -1.33 8.75 10.21
N ARG A 116 -0.49 7.72 10.30
CA ARG A 116 0.10 7.09 9.11
C ARG A 116 -0.93 6.33 8.28
N VAL A 117 -1.91 5.69 8.91
CA VAL A 117 -3.03 5.04 8.19
C VAL A 117 -3.82 6.07 7.37
N ASP A 118 -4.14 7.22 7.97
CA ASP A 118 -4.87 8.31 7.31
C ASP A 118 -4.08 8.91 6.14
N GLU A 119 -2.77 9.15 6.34
CA GLU A 119 -1.89 9.63 5.26
C GLU A 119 -1.84 8.65 4.09
N LEU A 120 -1.70 7.35 4.37
CA LEU A 120 -1.70 6.31 3.34
C LEU A 120 -3.06 6.24 2.62
N ALA A 121 -4.17 6.36 3.33
CA ALA A 121 -5.50 6.36 2.75
C ALA A 121 -5.72 7.56 1.81
N GLY A 122 -5.26 8.75 2.21
CA GLY A 122 -5.41 9.97 1.42
C GLY A 122 -4.68 9.93 0.06
N ILE A 123 -3.59 9.18 -0.05
CA ILE A 123 -2.81 9.07 -1.30
C ILE A 123 -3.23 7.88 -2.19
N LEU A 124 -4.10 6.98 -1.72
CA LEU A 124 -4.51 5.79 -2.48
C LEU A 124 -5.03 6.14 -3.89
N PRO A 125 -6.00 7.06 -4.07
CA PRO A 125 -6.58 7.34 -5.38
C PRO A 125 -5.59 8.02 -6.36
N GLU A 126 -4.55 8.67 -5.84
CA GLU A 126 -3.52 9.33 -6.65
C GLU A 126 -2.40 8.37 -7.06
N ARG A 127 -2.18 7.30 -6.29
CA ARG A 127 -1.05 6.38 -6.46
C ARG A 127 -1.42 5.08 -7.15
N LEU A 128 -2.64 4.61 -6.94
CA LEU A 128 -3.09 3.32 -7.45
C LEU A 128 -4.07 3.49 -8.59
N ALA A 129 -3.94 2.60 -9.59
CA ALA A 129 -4.98 2.45 -10.59
C ALA A 129 -6.28 1.95 -9.93
N PRO A 130 -7.45 2.23 -10.51
CA PRO A 130 -8.73 1.79 -9.96
C PRO A 130 -8.80 0.27 -9.74
N THR A 131 -8.19 -0.51 -10.62
CA THR A 131 -8.09 -1.98 -10.54
C THR A 131 -7.28 -2.43 -9.32
N GLU A 132 -6.16 -1.75 -9.02
CA GLU A 132 -5.35 -2.01 -7.81
C GLU A 132 -6.14 -1.68 -6.53
N ILE A 133 -6.99 -0.65 -6.57
CA ILE A 133 -7.85 -0.31 -5.44
C ILE A 133 -8.97 -1.36 -5.29
N CYS A 134 -9.48 -1.92 -6.39
CA CYS A 134 -10.38 -3.08 -6.34
C CYS A 134 -9.70 -4.33 -5.73
N GLU A 135 -8.42 -4.57 -6.01
CA GLU A 135 -7.66 -5.64 -5.33
C GLU A 135 -7.57 -5.40 -3.81
N LEU A 136 -7.30 -4.17 -3.39
CA LEU A 136 -7.30 -3.82 -1.96
C LEU A 136 -8.69 -4.03 -1.32
N ALA A 137 -9.77 -3.75 -2.06
CA ALA A 137 -11.14 -3.99 -1.59
C ALA A 137 -11.47 -5.48 -1.43
N ARG A 138 -10.70 -6.37 -2.07
CA ARG A 138 -10.78 -7.83 -1.87
C ARG A 138 -9.82 -8.36 -0.80
N SER A 139 -8.99 -7.51 -0.22
CA SER A 139 -8.00 -7.90 0.81
C SER A 139 -8.66 -8.58 2.00
N ASN A 140 -7.97 -9.56 2.59
CA ASN A 140 -8.41 -10.21 3.83
C ASN A 140 -8.38 -9.27 5.04
N SER A 141 -7.51 -8.25 5.04
CA SER A 141 -7.44 -7.27 6.12
C SER A 141 -8.66 -6.36 6.10
N VAL A 142 -9.41 -6.33 7.21
CA VAL A 142 -10.63 -5.52 7.36
C VAL A 142 -10.32 -4.03 7.19
N VAL A 143 -9.19 -3.57 7.73
CA VAL A 143 -8.78 -2.15 7.66
C VAL A 143 -8.44 -1.77 6.23
N VAL A 144 -7.61 -2.58 5.55
CA VAL A 144 -7.24 -2.35 4.15
C VAL A 144 -8.49 -2.33 3.26
N ARG A 145 -9.37 -3.32 3.43
CA ARG A 145 -10.61 -3.42 2.67
C ARG A 145 -11.54 -2.24 2.89
N ALA A 146 -11.70 -1.79 4.14
CA ALA A 146 -12.55 -0.64 4.46
C ALA A 146 -12.02 0.65 3.79
N LEU A 147 -10.72 0.91 3.88
CA LEU A 147 -10.09 2.07 3.23
C LEU A 147 -10.22 2.03 1.71
N ALA A 148 -10.08 0.85 1.10
CA ALA A 148 -10.24 0.68 -0.33
C ALA A 148 -11.69 0.90 -0.79
N HIS A 149 -12.68 0.39 -0.06
CA HIS A 149 -14.09 0.66 -0.37
C HIS A 149 -14.42 2.15 -0.24
N GLU A 150 -13.85 2.83 0.74
CA GLU A 150 -14.02 4.27 0.87
C GLU A 150 -13.39 5.01 -0.31
N ALA A 151 -12.14 4.67 -0.68
CA ALA A 151 -11.47 5.23 -1.84
C ALA A 151 -12.27 5.03 -3.14
N LEU A 152 -12.80 3.82 -3.39
CA LEU A 152 -13.65 3.54 -4.55
C LEU A 152 -14.94 4.38 -4.54
N THR A 153 -15.55 4.56 -3.37
CA THR A 153 -16.80 5.32 -3.24
C THR A 153 -16.60 6.81 -3.52
N GLN A 154 -15.38 7.33 -3.36
CA GLN A 154 -15.02 8.70 -3.69
C GLN A 154 -14.61 8.90 -5.16
N MET A 155 -14.49 7.82 -5.95
CA MET A 155 -14.11 7.92 -7.36
C MET A 155 -15.23 8.49 -8.25
N PRO A 156 -14.91 9.07 -9.40
CA PRO A 156 -15.92 9.45 -10.38
C PRO A 156 -16.77 8.24 -10.82
N ALA A 157 -18.10 8.38 -10.79
CA ALA A 157 -19.02 7.30 -11.14
C ALA A 157 -18.76 6.72 -12.55
N ARG A 158 -18.38 7.56 -13.52
CA ARG A 158 -18.01 7.12 -14.89
C ARG A 158 -16.81 6.18 -14.93
N LEU A 159 -15.84 6.39 -14.04
CA LEU A 159 -14.65 5.56 -13.97
C LEU A 159 -15.01 4.19 -13.36
N LEU A 160 -15.88 4.16 -12.35
CA LEU A 160 -16.45 2.92 -11.84
C LEU A 160 -17.30 2.19 -12.89
N ALA A 161 -18.06 2.92 -13.72
CA ALA A 161 -18.83 2.32 -14.81
C ALA A 161 -17.95 1.59 -15.84
N ALA A 162 -16.73 2.08 -16.08
CA ALA A 162 -15.79 1.40 -16.97
C ALA A 162 -15.36 0.03 -16.40
N LEU A 163 -15.18 -0.07 -15.07
CA LEU A 163 -14.81 -1.29 -14.37
C LEU A 163 -15.92 -2.35 -14.34
N LEU A 164 -17.19 -1.96 -14.53
CA LEU A 164 -18.31 -2.91 -14.61
C LEU A 164 -18.18 -3.92 -15.77
N ARG A 165 -17.32 -3.63 -16.74
CA ARG A 165 -17.04 -4.51 -17.89
C ARG A 165 -15.97 -5.56 -17.58
N ASP A 166 -15.19 -5.36 -16.52
CA ASP A 166 -14.17 -6.30 -16.08
C ASP A 166 -14.79 -7.31 -15.11
N PRO A 167 -14.82 -8.63 -15.41
CA PRO A 167 -15.44 -9.61 -14.53
C PRO A 167 -14.78 -9.70 -13.15
N VAL A 168 -13.50 -9.31 -13.01
CA VAL A 168 -12.78 -9.35 -11.73
C VAL A 168 -13.20 -8.17 -10.85
N ASP A 169 -13.33 -6.97 -11.45
CA ASP A 169 -13.55 -5.72 -10.72
C ASP A 169 -15.02 -5.27 -10.69
N ALA A 170 -15.88 -5.83 -11.54
CA ALA A 170 -17.28 -5.44 -11.65
C ALA A 170 -18.03 -5.48 -10.32
N SER A 171 -17.77 -6.51 -9.50
CA SER A 171 -18.42 -6.61 -8.18
C SER A 171 -18.05 -5.45 -7.25
N MET A 172 -16.78 -5.06 -7.23
CA MET A 172 -16.29 -3.96 -6.39
C MET A 172 -16.79 -2.60 -6.91
N ALA A 173 -16.78 -2.41 -8.22
CA ALA A 173 -17.30 -1.22 -8.88
C ALA A 173 -18.82 -1.07 -8.66
N HIS A 174 -19.57 -2.18 -8.75
CA HIS A 174 -21.01 -2.19 -8.49
C HIS A 174 -21.32 -1.81 -7.04
N ILE A 175 -20.61 -2.37 -6.06
CA ILE A 175 -20.77 -2.00 -4.64
C ILE A 175 -20.48 -0.51 -4.44
N ALA A 176 -19.39 0.01 -5.02
CA ALA A 176 -19.05 1.43 -4.90
C ALA A 176 -20.13 2.35 -5.51
N LEU A 177 -20.64 2.00 -6.69
CA LEU A 177 -21.76 2.73 -7.33
C LEU A 177 -23.04 2.66 -6.50
N GLN A 178 -23.35 1.51 -5.90
CA GLN A 178 -24.49 1.37 -4.99
C GLN A 178 -24.35 2.29 -3.78
N ARG A 179 -23.17 2.35 -3.16
CA ARG A 179 -22.91 3.28 -2.05
C ARG A 179 -23.05 4.72 -2.51
N GLN A 180 -22.48 5.11 -3.65
CA GLN A 180 -22.67 6.45 -4.22
C GLN A 180 -24.15 6.79 -4.45
N ALA A 181 -24.93 5.86 -4.99
CA ALA A 181 -26.33 6.06 -5.30
C ALA A 181 -27.22 6.21 -4.06
N HIS A 182 -26.94 5.46 -2.99
CA HIS A 182 -27.80 5.36 -1.80
C HIS A 182 -27.30 6.22 -0.63
N GLU A 183 -26.01 6.19 -0.33
CA GLU A 183 -25.42 6.93 0.80
C GLU A 183 -25.19 8.40 0.43
N TYR A 184 -24.79 8.66 -0.82
CA TYR A 184 -24.42 10.01 -1.30
C TYR A 184 -25.43 10.61 -2.29
N LEU A 185 -26.52 9.89 -2.59
CA LEU A 185 -27.60 10.32 -3.48
C LEU A 185 -27.11 10.74 -4.89
N SER A 186 -26.06 10.09 -5.40
CA SER A 186 -25.50 10.38 -6.72
C SER A 186 -26.46 9.96 -7.85
N GLU A 187 -27.05 10.95 -8.52
CA GLU A 187 -27.93 10.72 -9.68
C GLU A 187 -27.20 10.04 -10.85
N GLU A 188 -25.91 10.33 -11.03
CA GLU A 188 -25.09 9.70 -12.07
C GLU A 188 -24.91 8.22 -11.78
N ALA A 189 -24.57 7.84 -10.54
CA ALA A 189 -24.45 6.45 -10.14
C ALA A 189 -25.79 5.70 -10.27
N GLN A 190 -26.90 6.32 -9.86
CA GLN A 190 -28.24 5.74 -10.05
C GLN A 190 -28.57 5.47 -11.52
N ARG A 191 -28.18 6.38 -12.42
CA ARG A 191 -28.39 6.21 -13.86
C ARG A 191 -27.56 5.05 -14.41
N ILE A 192 -26.27 5.01 -14.08
CA ILE A 192 -25.34 3.95 -14.51
C ILE A 192 -25.84 2.57 -14.04
N LEU A 193 -26.29 2.45 -12.79
CA LEU A 193 -26.81 1.19 -12.25
C LEU A 193 -28.06 0.72 -13.01
N ARG A 194 -29.01 1.61 -13.28
CA ARG A 194 -30.21 1.28 -14.09
C ARG A 194 -29.85 0.82 -15.49
N GLU A 195 -28.96 1.55 -16.17
CA GLU A 195 -28.49 1.18 -17.51
C GLU A 195 -27.79 -0.20 -17.52
N PHE A 196 -27.02 -0.51 -16.48
CA PHE A 196 -26.33 -1.79 -16.34
C PHE A 196 -27.31 -2.95 -16.11
N GLU A 197 -28.32 -2.78 -15.25
CA GLU A 197 -29.37 -3.78 -14.99
C GLU A 197 -30.21 -4.07 -16.25
N ASP A 198 -30.57 -3.01 -17.00
CA ASP A 198 -31.29 -3.12 -18.27
C ASP A 198 -30.46 -3.84 -19.36
N SER A 199 -29.13 -3.72 -19.30
CA SER A 199 -28.21 -4.38 -20.22
C SER A 199 -27.96 -5.85 -19.87
N GLY A 200 -27.83 -6.16 -18.57
CA GLY A 200 -27.69 -7.53 -18.06
C GLY A 200 -28.93 -8.37 -18.33
N SER A 201 -30.12 -7.76 -18.27
CA SER A 201 -31.40 -8.42 -18.57
C SER A 201 -31.58 -8.79 -20.05
N LYS A 202 -30.78 -8.21 -20.96
CA LYS A 202 -30.82 -8.49 -22.41
C LYS A 202 -29.86 -9.59 -22.86
N SER A 203 -29.02 -10.10 -21.95
CA SER A 203 -28.02 -11.12 -22.26
C SER A 203 -28.45 -12.55 -21.87
N PHE A 204 -29.75 -12.76 -21.62
CA PHE A 204 -30.38 -14.05 -21.33
C PHE A 204 -31.51 -14.35 -22.30
#